data_AF-A0A1Z9M0A3-F1
#
_entry.id   AF-A0A1Z9M0A3-F1
#
_cell.length_a   1.000
_cell.length_b   1.000
_cell.length_c   1.000
_cell.angle_alpha   90.00
_cell.angle_beta   90.00
_cell.angle_gamma   90.00
#
_symmetry.space_group_name_H-M   'P 1'
#
loop_
_entity.id
_entity.type
_entity.pdbx_description
1 polymer ?
#
loop_
_entity_poly.entity_id
_entity_poly.type
_entity_poly.pdbx_seq_one_letter_code
_entity_poly.pdbx_strand_id
1 'polypeptide(L)'
;MKKTALLLFTSFLLSQNIHIDSLKIKDPSLAWKIGLLPGMGQFYNNQYLKGALLLGLESKLIYEFSFNYLKYAVDKRNDIAWLIVGLYAYGLLDAYVEAHLSTFPKKDISSKEKN
;
A
#
# COMPACT_ATOMS: atom_id res chain seq x y z
N MET A 1 25.40 -7.37 0.78
CA MET A 1 25.29 -5.93 1.12
C MET A 1 24.15 -5.21 0.37
N LYS A 2 24.00 -5.33 -0.96
CA LYS A 2 22.90 -4.64 -1.68
C LYS A 2 21.49 -5.07 -1.24
N LYS A 3 21.27 -6.39 -1.04
CA LYS A 3 19.97 -6.94 -0.60
C LYS A 3 19.60 -6.56 0.84
N THR A 4 20.58 -6.49 1.73
CA THR A 4 20.37 -6.09 3.14
C THR A 4 20.08 -4.60 3.26
N ALA A 5 20.73 -3.75 2.46
CA ALA A 5 20.42 -2.33 2.38
C ALA A 5 18.99 -2.08 1.85
N LEU A 6 18.54 -2.87 0.86
CA LEU A 6 17.18 -2.80 0.33
C LEU A 6 16.14 -3.15 1.41
N LEU A 7 16.37 -4.22 2.19
CA LEU A 7 15.48 -4.62 3.28
C LEU A 7 15.37 -3.56 4.39
N LEU A 8 16.50 -2.93 4.76
CA LEU A 8 16.49 -1.85 5.75
C LEU A 8 15.79 -0.59 5.22
N PHE A 9 15.97 -0.27 3.94
CA PHE A 9 15.27 0.85 3.30
C PHE A 9 13.76 0.62 3.22
N THR A 10 13.32 -0.59 2.90
CA THR A 10 11.89 -0.94 2.94
C THR A 10 11.33 -0.81 4.35
N SER A 11 12.01 -1.33 5.38
CA SER A 11 11.55 -1.20 6.76
C SER A 11 11.46 0.26 7.24
N PHE A 12 12.39 1.12 6.81
CA PHE A 12 12.37 2.54 7.11
C PHE A 12 11.18 3.26 6.44
N LEU A 13 10.86 2.94 5.18
CA LEU A 13 9.69 3.50 4.50
C LEU A 13 8.36 3.01 5.09
N LEU A 14 8.31 1.78 5.60
CA LEU A 14 7.16 1.27 6.35
C LEU A 14 7.04 1.89 7.75
N SER A 15 8.15 2.36 8.33
CA SER A 15 8.21 2.98 9.67
C SER A 15 7.78 4.45 9.68
N GLN A 16 6.70 4.79 8.97
CA GLN A 16 6.10 6.12 9.06
C GLN A 16 5.09 6.14 10.22
N ASN A 17 5.34 6.96 11.24
CA ASN A 17 4.35 7.28 12.28
C ASN A 17 3.27 8.19 11.67
N ILE A 18 2.33 7.59 10.94
CA ILE A 18 1.14 8.32 10.50
C ILE A 18 0.30 8.56 11.77
N HIS A 19 0.19 9.83 12.16
CA HIS A 19 -0.68 10.25 13.25
C HIS A 19 -2.14 10.05 12.80
N ILE A 20 -2.66 8.85 12.96
CA ILE A 20 -4.06 8.54 12.75
C ILE A 20 -4.80 9.12 13.96
N ASP A 21 -5.50 10.23 13.73
CA ASP A 21 -6.46 10.78 14.67
C ASP A 21 -7.41 9.66 15.13
N SER A 22 -7.29 9.24 16.39
CA SER A 22 -8.04 8.11 16.94
C SER A 22 -9.54 8.36 16.95
N LEU A 23 -9.96 9.62 16.81
CA LEU A 23 -11.35 10.02 16.69
C LEU A 23 -11.94 9.74 15.30
N LYS A 24 -11.09 9.52 14.28
CA LYS A 24 -11.52 9.17 12.93
C LYS A 24 -11.50 7.66 12.72
N ILE A 25 -12.62 7.02 13.05
CA ILE A 25 -12.92 5.65 12.62
C ILE A 25 -13.11 5.67 11.10
N LYS A 26 -12.37 4.82 10.37
CA LYS A 26 -12.50 4.71 8.92
C LYS A 26 -13.48 3.60 8.54
N ASP A 27 -14.16 3.78 7.42
CA ASP A 27 -15.07 2.80 6.82
C ASP A 27 -14.29 1.88 5.85
N PRO A 28 -14.14 0.58 6.17
CA PRO A 28 -13.43 -0.37 5.30
C PRO A 28 -14.12 -0.57 3.94
N SER A 29 -15.44 -0.41 3.88
CA SER A 29 -16.20 -0.56 2.62
C SER A 29 -15.91 0.59 1.67
N LEU A 30 -15.67 1.79 2.21
CA LEU A 30 -15.25 2.95 1.43
C LEU A 30 -13.80 2.79 0.94
N ALA A 31 -12.89 2.30 1.79
CA ALA A 31 -11.51 1.98 1.44
C ALA A 31 -11.42 0.98 0.28
N TRP A 32 -12.27 -0.05 0.28
CA TRP A 32 -12.37 -1.01 -0.82
C TRP A 32 -12.83 -0.35 -2.12
N LYS A 33 -13.90 0.47 -2.07
CA LYS A 33 -14.48 1.12 -3.25
C LYS A 33 -13.51 2.11 -3.89
N ILE A 34 -12.87 2.97 -3.10
CA ILE A 34 -11.91 3.94 -3.62
C ILE A 34 -10.55 3.30 -3.96
N GLY A 35 -10.20 2.21 -3.28
CA GLY A 35 -9.00 1.42 -3.56
C GLY A 35 -9.04 0.68 -4.90
N LEU A 36 -10.20 0.63 -5.57
CA LEU A 36 -10.27 0.16 -6.95
C LEU A 36 -9.39 1.00 -7.88
N LEU A 37 -9.19 2.28 -7.55
CA LEU A 37 -8.16 3.10 -8.17
C LEU A 37 -6.80 2.76 -7.52
N PRO A 38 -5.78 2.42 -8.35
CA PRO A 38 -4.45 2.05 -7.86
C PRO A 38 -3.91 3.03 -6.82
N GLY A 39 -3.38 2.51 -5.71
CA GLY A 39 -2.86 3.29 -4.58
C GLY A 39 -3.87 4.15 -3.77
N MET A 40 -5.08 4.41 -4.24
CA MET A 40 -6.03 5.35 -3.61
C MET A 40 -6.58 4.89 -2.25
N GLY A 41 -6.62 3.58 -2.01
CA GLY A 41 -6.97 3.04 -0.68
C GLY A 41 -5.97 3.48 0.41
N GLN A 42 -4.70 3.66 0.06
CA GLN A 42 -3.69 4.16 1.00
C GLN A 42 -3.83 5.66 1.28
N PHE A 43 -4.26 6.45 0.29
CA PHE A 43 -4.57 7.87 0.50
C PHE A 43 -5.74 8.05 1.46
N TYR A 44 -6.78 7.21 1.35
CA TYR A 44 -7.87 7.17 2.32
C TYR A 44 -7.39 6.87 3.73
N ASN A 45 -6.39 5.99 3.84
CA ASN A 45 -5.80 5.65 5.11
C ASN A 45 -4.83 6.73 5.65
N ASN A 46 -4.69 7.88 4.99
CA ASN A 46 -3.71 8.93 5.27
C ASN A 46 -2.24 8.46 5.13
N GLN A 47 -2.00 7.41 4.35
CA GLN A 47 -0.68 6.81 4.13
C GLN A 47 -0.08 7.26 2.82
N TYR A 48 0.10 8.57 2.69
CA TYR A 48 0.50 9.21 1.43
C TYR A 48 1.79 8.65 0.85
N LEU A 49 2.79 8.36 1.69
CA LEU A 49 4.06 7.80 1.22
C LEU A 49 3.88 6.37 0.67
N LYS A 50 3.12 5.51 1.38
CA LYS A 50 2.81 4.16 0.89
C LYS A 50 2.01 4.22 -0.42
N GLY A 51 0.98 5.07 -0.46
CA GLY A 51 0.16 5.28 -1.66
C GLY A 51 0.95 5.79 -2.86
N ALA A 52 1.80 6.78 -2.67
CA ALA A 52 2.68 7.30 -3.71
C ALA A 52 3.70 6.25 -4.20
N LEU A 53 4.24 5.44 -3.29
CA LEU A 53 5.17 4.37 -3.65
C LEU A 53 4.48 3.26 -4.45
N LEU A 54 3.28 2.82 -4.04
CA LEU A 54 2.49 1.85 -4.81
C LEU A 54 2.16 2.38 -6.21
N LEU A 55 1.63 3.61 -6.30
CA LEU A 55 1.35 4.26 -7.58
C LEU A 55 2.59 4.34 -8.48
N GLY A 56 3.74 4.71 -7.92
CA GLY A 56 5.01 4.80 -8.66
C GLY A 56 5.47 3.45 -9.20
N LEU A 57 5.36 2.40 -8.39
CA LEU A 57 5.70 1.03 -8.80
C LEU A 57 4.74 0.51 -9.87
N GLU A 58 3.43 0.68 -9.68
CA GLU A 58 2.41 0.28 -10.67
C GLU A 58 2.62 1.04 -11.99
N SER A 59 2.85 2.35 -11.95
CA SER A 59 3.14 3.17 -13.13
C SER A 59 4.38 2.68 -13.88
N LYS A 60 5.46 2.34 -13.16
CA LYS A 60 6.67 1.76 -13.75
C LYS A 60 6.39 0.41 -14.42
N LEU A 61 5.63 -0.47 -13.78
CA LEU A 61 5.29 -1.78 -14.36
C LEU A 61 4.40 -1.63 -15.59
N ILE A 62 3.43 -0.72 -15.58
CA ILE A 62 2.58 -0.41 -16.75
C ILE A 62 3.42 0.14 -17.90
N TYR A 63 4.39 1.00 -17.61
CA TYR A 63 5.34 1.50 -18.60
C TYR A 63 6.16 0.36 -19.21
N GLU A 64 6.74 -0.52 -18.38
CA GLU A 64 7.52 -1.68 -18.84
C GLU A 64 6.64 -2.65 -19.64
N PHE A 65 5.40 -2.89 -19.21
CA PHE A 65 4.44 -3.70 -19.94
C PHE A 65 4.20 -3.14 -21.34
N SER A 66 3.92 -1.84 -21.43
CA SER A 66 3.67 -1.13 -22.70
C SER A 66 4.90 -1.17 -23.62
N PHE A 67 6.09 -0.99 -23.05
CA PHE A 67 7.34 -1.05 -23.80
C PHE A 67 7.64 -2.47 -24.33
N ASN A 68 7.41 -3.50 -23.52
CA ASN A 68 7.60 -4.89 -23.95
C ASN A 68 6.51 -5.37 -24.93
N TYR A 69 5.30 -4.77 -24.86
CA TYR A 69 4.26 -4.96 -25.87
C TYR A 69 4.73 -4.50 -27.25
N LEU A 70 5.33 -3.31 -27.34
CA LEU A 70 5.88 -2.78 -28.61
C LEU A 70 7.07 -3.59 -29.15
N LYS A 71 7.80 -4.28 -28.27
CA LYS A 71 8.93 -5.16 -28.64
C LYS A 71 8.52 -6.60 -28.98
N TYR A 72 7.23 -6.91 -28.97
CA TYR A 72 6.71 -8.28 -29.16
C TYR A 72 7.33 -9.31 -28.19
N ALA A 73 7.82 -8.87 -27.03
CA ALA A 73 8.43 -9.73 -26.03
C ALA A 73 7.35 -10.33 -25.12
N VAL A 74 6.66 -11.36 -25.64
CA VAL A 74 5.47 -11.97 -25.00
C VAL A 74 5.77 -12.52 -23.61
N ASP A 75 6.89 -13.22 -23.44
CA ASP A 75 7.25 -13.84 -22.16
C ASP A 75 7.42 -12.78 -21.06
N LYS A 76 8.23 -11.75 -21.33
CA LYS A 76 8.45 -10.63 -20.39
C LYS A 76 7.17 -9.87 -20.09
N ARG A 77 6.33 -9.65 -21.10
CA ARG A 77 5.05 -8.97 -20.94
C ARG A 77 4.12 -9.78 -20.03
N ASN A 78 4.06 -11.10 -20.19
CA ASN A 78 3.25 -11.98 -19.34
C ASN A 78 3.72 -11.94 -17.89
N ASP A 79 5.02 -12.02 -17.65
CA ASP A 79 5.59 -11.90 -16.30
C ASP A 79 5.25 -10.55 -15.66
N ILE A 80 5.38 -9.45 -16.42
CA ILE A 80 5.01 -8.12 -15.94
C ILE A 80 3.50 -8.01 -15.69
N ALA A 81 2.65 -8.63 -16.52
CA ALA A 81 1.21 -8.63 -16.32
C ALA A 81 0.83 -9.25 -14.97
N TRP A 82 1.43 -10.38 -14.64
CA TRP A 82 1.24 -11.03 -13.34
C TRP A 82 1.74 -10.17 -12.18
N LEU A 83 2.87 -9.46 -12.36
CA LEU A 83 3.36 -8.51 -11.36
C LEU A 83 2.40 -7.33 -11.15
N ILE A 84 1.82 -6.76 -12.22
CA ILE A 84 0.83 -5.67 -12.13
C ILE A 84 -0.40 -6.15 -11.34
N VAL A 85 -0.95 -7.31 -11.71
CA VAL A 85 -2.13 -7.89 -11.05
C VAL A 85 -1.84 -8.16 -9.57
N GLY A 86 -0.69 -8.76 -9.26
CA GLY A 86 -0.29 -9.06 -7.90
C GLY A 86 -0.07 -7.80 -7.04
N LEU A 87 0.61 -6.79 -7.60
CA LEU A 87 0.87 -5.53 -6.89
C LEU A 87 -0.42 -4.74 -6.63
N TYR A 88 -1.33 -4.71 -7.60
CA TYR A 88 -2.65 -4.10 -7.46
C TYR A 88 -3.47 -4.76 -6.35
N ALA A 89 -3.57 -6.09 -6.38
CA ALA A 89 -4.30 -6.86 -5.36
C ALA A 89 -3.67 -6.67 -3.97
N TYR A 90 -2.34 -6.67 -3.88
CA TYR A 90 -1.62 -6.39 -2.63
C TYR A 90 -1.98 -5.01 -2.06
N GLY A 91 -1.91 -3.95 -2.88
CA GLY A 91 -2.20 -2.59 -2.44
C GLY A 91 -3.65 -2.40 -2.00
N LEU A 92 -4.59 -3.02 -2.70
CA LEU A 92 -6.01 -3.01 -2.36
C LEU A 92 -6.29 -3.73 -1.03
N LEU A 93 -5.74 -4.93 -0.85
CA LEU A 93 -5.93 -5.72 0.38
C LEU A 93 -5.26 -5.06 1.58
N ASP A 94 -4.05 -4.53 1.43
CA ASP A 94 -3.34 -3.81 2.50
C ASP A 94 -4.16 -2.61 2.98
N ALA A 95 -4.71 -1.81 2.06
CA ALA A 95 -5.55 -0.67 2.40
C ALA A 95 -6.87 -1.07 3.08
N TYR A 96 -7.50 -2.15 2.59
CA TYR A 96 -8.74 -2.67 3.19
C TYR A 96 -8.53 -3.17 4.61
N VAL A 97 -7.51 -4.02 4.82
CA VAL A 97 -7.16 -4.55 6.13
C VAL A 97 -6.80 -3.42 7.09
N GLU A 98 -6.06 -2.42 6.63
CA GLU A 98 -5.65 -1.32 7.51
C GLU A 98 -6.80 -0.35 7.85
N ALA A 99 -7.75 -0.16 6.94
CA ALA A 99 -9.01 0.52 7.26
C ALA A 99 -9.83 -0.27 8.29
N HIS A 100 -9.89 -1.60 8.16
CA HIS A 100 -10.54 -2.47 9.14
C HIS A 100 -9.84 -2.45 10.49
N LEU A 101 -8.51 -2.44 10.54
CA LEU A 101 -7.76 -2.35 11.79
C LEU A 101 -8.00 -1.03 12.54
N SER A 102 -8.39 0.03 11.83
CA SER A 102 -8.71 1.32 12.45
C SER A 102 -9.95 1.29 13.35
N THR A 103 -10.80 0.28 13.23
CA THR A 103 -12.01 0.13 14.06
C THR A 103 -11.73 -0.56 15.39
N PHE A 104 -10.54 -1.17 15.58
CA PHE A 104 -10.22 -1.84 16.84
C PHE A 104 -9.87 -0.84 17.94
N PRO A 105 -10.36 -1.06 19.18
CA PRO A 105 -10.07 -0.17 20.30
C PRO A 105 -8.56 -0.17 20.61
N LYS A 106 -7.92 0.99 20.53
CA LYS A 106 -6.56 1.16 21.02
C LYS A 106 -6.59 1.16 22.54
N LYS A 107 -5.89 0.21 23.16
CA LYS A 107 -5.76 0.16 24.61
C LYS A 107 -4.79 1.25 25.03
N ASP A 108 -5.31 2.37 25.51
CA ASP A 108 -4.51 3.47 26.03
C ASP A 108 -3.83 3.04 27.34
N ILE A 109 -2.56 2.62 27.24
CA ILE A 109 -1.73 2.22 28.40
C ILE A 109 -1.61 3.37 29.41
N SER A 110 -1.77 4.62 28.96
CA SER A 110 -1.79 5.84 29.77
C SER A 110 -2.90 5.89 30.84
N SER A 111 -3.98 5.11 30.70
CA SER A 111 -5.08 5.09 31.68
C SER A 111 -4.79 4.19 32.90
N LYS A 112 -3.77 3.33 32.83
CA LYS A 112 -3.39 2.42 33.93
C LYS A 112 -2.40 3.01 34.94
N GLU A 113 -1.70 4.09 34.60
CA GLU A 113 -0.73 4.73 35.51
C GLU A 113 -1.38 5.76 36.45
N LYS A 114 -2.69 6.04 36.30
CA LYS A 114 -3.43 7.01 37.12
C LYS A 114 -4.27 6.41 38.26
N ASN A 115 -4.20 5.09 38.49
CA ASN A 115 -4.89 4.41 39.59
C ASN A 115 -3.92 3.63 40.48
#